data_AF-A0A8M9PWU7-F1
#
_entry.id   AF-A0A8M9PWU7-F1
#
_cell.length_a   1.000
_cell.length_b   1.000
_cell.length_c   1.000
_cell.angle_alpha   90.00
_cell.angle_beta   90.00
_cell.angle_gamma   90.00
#
_symmetry.space_group_name_H-M   'P 1'
#
loop_
_entity.id
_entity.type
_entity.pdbx_description
1 polymer ?
#
loop_
_entity_poly.entity_id
_entity_poly.type
_entity_poly.pdbx_seq_one_letter_code
_entity_poly.pdbx_strand_id
1 'polypeptide(L)'
;FVFVTGADFVRFVSFRAINHNLSGAAPLCRDSVPWSVALRDRVVQKAVAVDVLLLVVFSLQHSLLAWTPMKRVCQSVFGVLSRSVYCFTTAAALQILMHYWRPVTSAPCLWSVSSAPWEIWFPLICFIVHFLCWAIICS
;
A
#
# COMPACT_ATOMS: atom_id res chain seq x y z
N PHE A 1 4.67 -16.31 -8.64
CA PHE A 1 3.50 -15.46 -8.32
C PHE A 1 3.77 -14.59 -7.08
N VAL A 2 3.84 -15.15 -5.87
CA VAL A 2 3.98 -14.36 -4.62
C VAL A 2 5.18 -13.41 -4.63
N PHE A 3 6.36 -13.85 -5.08
CA PHE A 3 7.54 -12.98 -5.21
C PHE A 3 7.33 -11.82 -6.19
N VAL A 4 6.67 -12.08 -7.32
CA VAL A 4 6.36 -11.05 -8.33
C VAL A 4 5.40 -10.03 -7.73
N THR A 5 4.34 -10.49 -7.06
CA THR A 5 3.42 -9.61 -6.32
C THR A 5 4.13 -8.78 -5.25
N GLY A 6 5.12 -9.33 -4.56
CA GLY A 6 5.94 -8.59 -3.61
C GLY A 6 6.71 -7.45 -4.26
N ALA A 7 7.36 -7.72 -5.40
CA ALA A 7 8.06 -6.69 -6.17
C ALA A 7 7.09 -5.62 -6.71
N ASP A 8 5.92 -6.02 -7.19
CA ASP A 8 4.85 -5.10 -7.63
C ASP A 8 4.37 -4.22 -6.48
N PHE A 9 4.23 -4.79 -5.28
CA PHE A 9 3.83 -4.06 -4.08
C PHE A 9 4.87 -3.02 -3.66
N VAL A 10 6.15 -3.38 -3.64
CA VAL A 10 7.23 -2.42 -3.38
C VAL A 10 7.22 -1.31 -4.42
N ARG A 11 7.01 -1.64 -5.70
CA ARG A 11 6.88 -0.64 -6.76
C ARG A 11 5.66 0.27 -6.56
N PHE A 12 4.54 -0.29 -6.15
CA PHE A 12 3.29 0.41 -5.90
C PHE A 12 3.39 1.38 -4.71
N VAL A 13 4.01 0.96 -3.61
CA VAL A 13 4.16 1.79 -2.40
C VAL A 13 5.30 2.80 -2.56
N SER A 14 6.49 2.35 -2.93
CA SER A 14 7.71 3.16 -2.87
C SER A 14 7.98 3.94 -4.16
N PHE A 15 7.76 3.32 -5.31
CA PHE A 15 8.18 3.89 -6.59
C PHE A 15 7.07 4.58 -7.37
N ARG A 16 5.82 4.55 -6.92
CA ARG A 16 4.74 5.21 -7.68
C ARG A 16 4.96 6.72 -7.76
N ALA A 17 5.42 7.35 -6.68
CA ALA A 17 5.80 8.77 -6.70
C ALA A 17 7.00 9.04 -7.61
N ILE A 18 8.04 8.20 -7.55
CA ILE A 18 9.27 8.34 -8.34
C ILE A 18 9.01 8.11 -9.84
N ASN A 19 8.24 7.08 -10.20
CA ASN A 19 7.88 6.78 -11.59
C ASN A 19 7.02 7.88 -12.22
N HIS A 20 6.09 8.47 -11.46
CA HIS A 20 5.32 9.61 -11.94
C HIS A 20 6.21 10.82 -12.21
N ASN A 21 7.21 11.07 -11.35
CA ASN A 21 8.15 12.18 -11.51
C ASN A 21 9.08 11.97 -12.74
N LEU A 22 9.58 10.75 -12.96
CA LEU A 22 10.39 10.43 -14.14
C LEU A 22 9.60 10.49 -15.46
N SER A 23 8.31 10.17 -15.44
CA SER A 23 7.48 10.12 -16.65
C SER A 23 7.03 11.52 -17.13
N GLY A 24 7.39 12.59 -16.43
CA GLY A 24 6.95 13.96 -16.73
C GLY A 24 5.44 14.17 -16.58
N ALA A 25 4.74 13.24 -15.92
CA ALA A 25 3.32 13.38 -15.66
C ALA A 25 3.11 14.50 -14.63
N ALA A 26 2.08 15.33 -14.86
CA ALA A 26 1.73 16.54 -14.11
C ALA A 26 1.97 16.45 -12.59
N PRO A 27 2.34 17.56 -11.91
CA PRO A 27 2.67 17.56 -10.49
C PRO A 27 1.59 16.81 -9.70
N LEU A 28 2.02 15.79 -8.97
CA LEU A 28 1.15 14.86 -8.23
C LEU A 28 0.19 15.57 -7.27
N CYS A 29 0.52 16.80 -6.89
CA CYS A 29 -0.22 17.61 -5.96
C CYS A 29 -0.24 19.07 -6.37
N ARG A 30 -1.42 19.67 -6.22
CA ARG A 30 -1.60 21.11 -6.27
C ARG A 30 -1.73 21.59 -4.83
N ASP A 31 -0.68 22.18 -4.28
CA ASP A 31 -0.59 22.57 -2.86
C ASP A 31 -1.60 23.67 -2.46
N SER A 32 -2.42 24.16 -3.39
CA SER A 32 -3.31 25.31 -3.18
C SER A 32 -4.79 24.99 -3.01
N VAL A 33 -5.22 23.73 -3.06
CA VAL A 33 -6.65 23.40 -2.94
C VAL A 33 -7.00 22.99 -1.51
N PRO A 34 -7.97 23.64 -0.83
CA PRO A 34 -8.42 23.21 0.49
C PRO A 34 -9.00 21.79 0.46
N TRP A 35 -8.67 20.97 1.46
CA TRP A 35 -9.19 19.60 1.60
C TRP A 35 -10.73 19.53 1.57
N SER A 36 -11.41 20.54 2.11
CA SER A 36 -12.87 20.65 2.08
C SER A 36 -13.45 20.74 0.67
N VAL A 37 -12.72 21.37 -0.27
CA VAL A 37 -13.12 21.49 -1.67
C VAL A 37 -12.82 20.19 -2.41
N ALA A 38 -11.63 19.61 -2.19
CA ALA A 38 -11.24 18.36 -2.81
C ALA A 38 -12.14 17.17 -2.40
N LEU A 39 -12.50 17.08 -1.12
CA LEU A 39 -13.41 16.04 -0.62
C LEU A 39 -14.86 16.21 -1.08
N ARG A 40 -15.22 17.39 -1.61
CA ARG A 40 -16.55 17.64 -2.17
C ARG A 40 -16.65 17.23 -3.63
N ASP A 41 -15.52 17.03 -4.30
CA ASP A 41 -15.49 16.52 -5.66
C ASP A 41 -15.95 15.05 -5.69
N ARG A 42 -16.96 14.76 -6.51
CA ARG A 42 -17.51 13.41 -6.68
C ARG A 42 -16.48 12.42 -7.20
N VAL A 43 -15.51 12.87 -8.00
CA VAL A 43 -14.45 12.01 -8.54
C VAL A 43 -13.54 11.54 -7.41
N VAL A 44 -13.13 12.46 -6.52
CA VAL A 44 -12.32 12.16 -5.34
C VAL A 44 -13.08 11.24 -4.40
N GLN A 45 -14.34 11.56 -4.08
CA GLN A 45 -15.17 10.71 -3.21
C GLN A 45 -15.31 9.28 -3.74
N LYS A 46 -15.54 9.12 -5.05
CA LYS A 46 -15.66 7.79 -5.66
C LYS A 46 -14.34 7.02 -5.58
N ALA A 47 -13.21 7.67 -5.85
CA ALA A 47 -11.90 7.05 -5.74
C ALA A 47 -11.61 6.62 -4.29
N VAL A 48 -11.83 7.53 -3.32
CA VAL A 48 -11.67 7.23 -1.89
C VAL A 48 -12.59 6.08 -1.45
N ALA A 49 -13.85 6.05 -1.89
CA ALA A 49 -14.77 4.97 -1.55
C ALA A 49 -14.28 3.62 -2.10
N VAL A 50 -13.75 3.58 -3.31
CA VAL A 50 -13.16 2.36 -3.90
C VAL A 50 -11.92 1.94 -3.13
N ASP A 51 -11.01 2.87 -2.83
CA ASP A 51 -9.77 2.58 -2.10
C ASP A 51 -10.07 2.07 -0.68
N VAL A 52 -11.03 2.69 0.02
CA VAL A 52 -11.49 2.23 1.34
C VAL A 52 -12.13 0.85 1.26
N LEU A 53 -12.98 0.60 0.25
CA LEU A 53 -13.58 -0.70 0.05
C LEU A 53 -12.51 -1.78 -0.19
N LEU A 54 -11.50 -1.50 -1.02
CA LEU A 54 -10.38 -2.40 -1.27
C LEU A 54 -9.59 -2.68 0.01
N LEU A 55 -9.32 -1.66 0.83
CA LEU A 55 -8.63 -1.81 2.12
C LEU A 55 -9.44 -2.65 3.11
N VAL A 56 -10.77 -2.48 3.15
CA VAL A 56 -11.66 -3.28 3.99
C VAL A 56 -11.66 -4.73 3.54
N VAL A 57 -11.78 -5.00 2.24
CA VAL A 57 -11.73 -6.36 1.68
C VAL A 57 -10.39 -7.04 2.00
N PHE A 58 -9.27 -6.32 1.81
CA PHE A 58 -7.94 -6.84 2.13
C PHE A 58 -7.80 -7.12 3.64
N SER A 59 -8.21 -6.17 4.49
CA SER A 59 -8.17 -6.33 5.95
C SER A 59 -9.01 -7.52 6.41
N LEU A 60 -10.24 -7.64 5.90
CA LEU A 60 -11.12 -8.76 6.21
C LEU A 60 -10.53 -10.09 5.75
N GLN A 61 -9.99 -10.18 4.54
CA GLN A 61 -9.32 -11.40 4.05
C GLN A 61 -8.18 -11.80 4.97
N HIS A 62 -7.32 -10.84 5.34
CA HIS A 62 -6.17 -11.10 6.20
C HIS A 62 -6.58 -11.49 7.62
N SER A 63 -7.55 -10.78 8.21
CA SER A 63 -8.07 -11.06 9.55
C SER A 63 -8.80 -12.40 9.62
N LEU A 64 -9.65 -12.72 8.63
CA LEU A 64 -10.34 -14.00 8.56
C LEU A 64 -9.35 -15.17 8.46
N LEU A 65 -8.28 -15.00 7.70
CA LEU A 65 -7.25 -16.03 7.59
C LEU A 65 -6.31 -16.10 8.81
N ALA A 66 -6.16 -15.02 9.57
CA ALA A 66 -5.51 -15.04 10.87
C ALA A 66 -6.38 -15.73 11.94
N TRP A 67 -7.70 -15.79 11.72
CA TRP A 67 -8.64 -16.34 12.68
C TRP A 67 -8.50 -17.87 12.82
N THR A 68 -8.34 -18.31 14.06
CA THR A 68 -8.14 -19.71 14.46
C THR A 68 -9.16 -20.72 13.90
N PRO A 69 -10.49 -20.46 13.93
CA PRO A 69 -11.46 -21.40 13.37
C PRO A 69 -11.28 -21.56 11.86
N MET A 70 -11.01 -20.46 11.15
CA MET A 70 -10.82 -20.51 9.71
C MET A 70 -9.52 -21.20 9.31
N LYS A 71 -8.46 -21.06 10.12
CA LYS A 71 -7.26 -21.89 9.98
C LYS A 71 -7.55 -23.39 10.11
N ARG A 72 -8.38 -23.80 11.07
CA ARG A 72 -8.74 -25.22 11.23
C ARG A 72 -9.52 -25.75 10.03
N VAL A 73 -10.49 -24.98 9.52
CA VAL A 73 -11.24 -25.34 8.30
C VAL A 73 -10.30 -25.45 7.10
N CYS A 74 -9.42 -24.46 6.92
CA CYS A 74 -8.47 -24.47 5.81
C CYS A 74 -7.47 -25.64 5.93
N GLN A 75 -7.05 -26.00 7.14
CA GLN A 75 -6.24 -27.19 7.38
C GLN A 75 -7.02 -28.49 7.15
N SER A 76 -8.31 -28.58 7.47
CA SER A 76 -9.08 -29.79 7.21
C SER A 76 -9.33 -30.00 5.71
N VAL A 77 -9.49 -28.91 4.95
CA VAL A 77 -9.74 -28.97 3.50
C VAL A 77 -8.44 -29.16 2.70
N PHE A 78 -7.39 -28.38 3.00
CA PHE A 78 -6.16 -28.34 2.19
C PHE A 78 -4.95 -29.03 2.84
N GLY A 79 -5.03 -29.40 4.11
CA GLY A 79 -3.96 -30.09 4.84
C GLY A 79 -2.64 -29.31 4.79
N VAL A 80 -1.62 -29.96 4.23
CA VAL A 80 -0.25 -29.42 4.09
C VAL A 80 -0.23 -28.19 3.17
N LEU A 81 -1.15 -28.08 2.20
CA LEU A 81 -1.22 -26.93 1.30
C LEU A 81 -1.81 -25.66 1.94
N SER A 82 -2.33 -25.74 3.17
CA SER A 82 -2.95 -24.60 3.87
C SER A 82 -2.09 -23.33 3.87
N ARG A 83 -0.77 -23.47 4.09
CA ARG A 83 0.18 -22.34 4.02
C ARG A 83 0.32 -21.76 2.60
N SER A 84 0.38 -22.61 1.58
CA SER A 84 0.47 -22.16 0.18
C SER A 84 -0.79 -21.43 -0.25
N VAL A 85 -1.97 -21.94 0.14
CA VAL A 85 -3.27 -21.31 -0.14
C VAL A 85 -3.37 -19.95 0.58
N TYR A 86 -2.90 -19.87 1.83
CA TYR A 86 -2.83 -18.60 2.57
C TYR A 86 -1.98 -17.56 1.84
N CYS A 87 -0.75 -17.92 1.44
CA CYS A 87 0.14 -16.99 0.74
C CYS A 87 -0.43 -16.61 -0.63
N PHE A 88 -1.03 -17.55 -1.35
CA PHE A 88 -1.63 -17.30 -2.67
C PHE A 88 -2.83 -16.36 -2.58
N THR A 89 -3.77 -16.62 -1.67
CA THR A 89 -4.95 -15.77 -1.48
C THR A 89 -4.56 -14.36 -1.03
N THR A 90 -3.57 -14.23 -0.16
CA THR A 90 -3.05 -12.92 0.28
C THR A 90 -2.38 -12.18 -0.88
N ALA A 91 -1.57 -12.87 -1.68
CA ALA A 91 -0.96 -12.28 -2.88
C ALA A 91 -2.02 -11.89 -3.93
N ALA A 92 -3.08 -12.68 -4.09
CA ALA A 92 -4.18 -12.35 -5.00
C ALA A 92 -4.96 -11.11 -4.51
N ALA A 93 -5.27 -11.02 -3.21
CA ALA A 93 -5.92 -9.85 -2.62
C ALA A 93 -5.07 -8.58 -2.79
N LEU A 94 -3.75 -8.70 -2.60
CA LEU A 94 -2.79 -7.62 -2.88
C LEU A 94 -2.79 -7.20 -4.35
N GLN A 95 -2.79 -8.15 -5.29
CA GLN A 95 -2.87 -7.84 -6.72
C GLN A 95 -4.16 -7.10 -7.08
N ILE A 96 -5.30 -7.54 -6.54
CA ILE A 96 -6.60 -6.86 -6.73
C ILE A 96 -6.52 -5.43 -6.17
N LEU A 97 -6.00 -5.27 -4.97
CA LEU A 97 -5.84 -3.96 -4.35
C LEU A 97 -4.99 -3.03 -5.21
N MET A 98 -3.83 -3.49 -5.68
CA MET A 98 -2.94 -2.68 -6.53
C MET A 98 -3.55 -2.35 -7.89
N HIS A 99 -4.26 -3.31 -8.51
CA HIS A 99 -4.82 -3.16 -9.85
C HIS A 99 -6.02 -2.21 -9.87
N TYR A 100 -6.87 -2.26 -8.84
CA TYR A 100 -8.06 -1.42 -8.75
C TYR A 100 -7.86 -0.13 -7.96
N TRP A 101 -6.67 0.07 -7.38
CA TRP A 101 -6.35 1.30 -6.66
C TRP A 101 -6.50 2.51 -7.58
N ARG A 102 -7.33 3.50 -7.18
CA ARG A 102 -7.51 4.70 -7.99
C ARG A 102 -6.56 5.82 -7.52
N PRO A 103 -5.69 6.35 -8.39
CA PRO A 103 -4.90 7.52 -8.03
C PRO A 103 -5.82 8.74 -7.90
N VAL A 104 -5.81 9.38 -6.73
CA VAL A 104 -6.53 10.63 -6.47
C VAL A 104 -5.64 11.79 -6.88
N THR A 105 -5.66 12.18 -8.16
CA THR A 105 -4.81 13.25 -8.71
C THR A 105 -5.34 14.67 -8.44
N SER A 106 -6.62 14.79 -8.09
CA SER A 106 -7.27 16.10 -7.88
C SER A 106 -7.24 16.57 -6.42
N ALA A 107 -6.72 15.74 -5.50
CA ALA A 107 -6.62 16.10 -4.09
C ALA A 107 -5.31 16.84 -3.81
N PRO A 108 -5.29 17.76 -2.83
CA PRO A 108 -4.05 18.35 -2.34
C PRO A 108 -3.13 17.26 -1.76
N CYS A 109 -1.83 17.53 -1.70
CA CYS A 109 -0.89 16.61 -1.08
C CYS A 109 -1.23 16.41 0.40
N LEU A 110 -1.49 15.16 0.78
CA LEU A 110 -1.66 14.80 2.20
C LEU A 110 -0.37 15.08 2.99
N TRP A 111 0.74 14.83 2.31
CA TRP A 111 2.10 14.95 2.82
C TRP A 111 2.98 15.13 1.58
N SER A 112 4.01 15.97 1.69
CA SER A 112 5.12 16.03 0.73
C SER A 112 6.43 16.12 1.51
N VAL A 113 7.39 15.24 1.22
CA VAL A 113 8.76 15.34 1.76
C VAL A 113 9.57 16.37 0.96
N SER A 114 9.05 16.89 -0.15
CA SER A 114 9.81 17.72 -1.08
C SER A 114 10.14 19.13 -0.58
N SER A 115 9.66 19.49 0.60
CA SER A 115 10.08 20.71 1.28
C SER A 115 11.39 20.49 2.02
N ALA A 116 12.42 21.27 1.64
CA ALA A 116 13.65 21.36 2.41
C ALA A 116 13.33 21.76 3.86
N PRO A 117 13.95 21.13 4.88
CA PRO A 117 15.08 20.22 4.80
C PRO A 117 14.72 18.72 4.77
N TRP A 118 13.43 18.37 4.74
CA TRP A 118 12.97 16.99 4.91
C TRP A 118 13.37 16.06 3.77
N GLU A 119 13.60 16.58 2.57
CA GLU A 119 14.12 15.76 1.45
C GLU A 119 15.39 15.00 1.79
N ILE A 120 16.27 15.57 2.61
CA ILE A 120 17.53 14.94 3.00
C ILE A 120 17.37 14.15 4.31
N TRP A 121 16.69 14.72 5.29
CA TRP A 121 16.58 14.11 6.62
C TRP A 121 15.71 12.85 6.63
N PHE A 122 14.63 12.81 5.86
CA PHE A 122 13.72 11.68 5.88
C PHE A 122 14.36 10.38 5.37
N PRO A 123 15.04 10.34 4.19
CA PRO A 123 15.80 9.16 3.76
C PRO A 123 16.86 8.75 4.77
N LEU A 124 17.52 9.72 5.40
CA LEU A 124 18.61 9.49 6.35
C LEU A 124 18.10 8.86 7.65
N ILE A 125 16.96 9.33 8.17
CA ILE A 125 16.26 8.70 9.30
C ILE A 125 15.84 7.27 8.94
N CYS A 126 15.22 7.07 7.77
CA CYS A 126 14.85 5.73 7.31
C CYS A 126 16.07 4.79 7.23
N PHE A 127 17.20 5.28 6.73
CA PHE A 127 18.45 4.51 6.64
C PHE A 127 19.00 4.14 8.02
N ILE A 128 19.03 5.09 8.96
CA ILE A 128 19.48 4.84 10.34
C ILE A 128 18.59 3.81 11.03
N VAL A 129 17.27 3.99 10.96
CA VAL A 129 16.32 3.05 11.58
C VAL A 129 16.46 1.67 10.96
N HIS A 130 16.62 1.58 9.64
CA HIS A 130 16.85 0.29 8.96
C HIS A 130 18.11 -0.41 9.48
N PHE A 131 19.23 0.31 9.60
CA PHE A 131 20.48 -0.23 10.13
C PHE A 131 20.37 -0.66 11.60
N LEU A 132 19.72 0.15 12.44
CA LEU A 132 19.49 -0.17 13.85
C LEU A 132 18.62 -1.43 14.00
N CYS A 133 17.54 -1.54 13.23
CA CYS A 133 16.70 -2.74 13.24
C CYS A 133 17.49 -3.99 12.83
N TRP A 134 18.31 -3.93 11.78
CA TRP A 134 19.17 -5.04 11.40
C TRP A 134 20.23 -5.38 12.45
N ALA A 135 20.83 -4.38 13.09
CA ALA A 135 21.80 -4.59 14.16
C ALA A 135 21.18 -5.34 15.35
N ILE A 136 19.94 -5.00 15.74
CA ILE A 136 19.20 -5.66 16.83
C ILE A 136 18.83 -7.10 16.46
N ILE A 137 18.45 -7.36 15.21
CA ILE A 137 18.10 -8.72 14.76
C ILE A 137 19.33 -9.63 14.73
N CYS A 138 20.49 -9.07 14.40
CA CYS A 138 21.75 -9.82 14.30
C CYS A 138 22.57 -9.89 15.61
N SER A 139 22.15 -9.20 16.67
CA SER A 139 22.75 -9.28 18.02
C SER A 139 22.18 -10.43 18.82
#